data_AF-A0A843KV06-F1
#
_entry.id   AF-A0A843KV06-F1
#
_cell.length_a   1.000
_cell.length_b   1.000
_cell.length_c   1.000
_cell.angle_alpha   90.00
_cell.angle_beta   90.00
_cell.angle_gamma   90.00
#
_symmetry.space_group_name_H-M   'P 1'
#
loop_
_entity.id
_entity.type
_entity.pdbx_description
1 polymer ?
#
loop_
_entity_poly.entity_id
_entity_poly.type
_entity_poly.pdbx_seq_one_letter_code
_entity_poly.pdbx_strand_id
1 'polypeptide(L)'
;MAGVKVYTTESCPYCRMVQAFLQKHGVEYTIVDVGKEREAAREMVRISGQRGVPVTVFGDEVIVGFDAKKLRELFGTPVADEIYDAVIVGAGPAGLTAAVYCARKLMKTIVVSEDIGGQAAWSWAIENYMGFRMITGEDLIGKFEDQVRGFDVGLELDRVRGIQKEGDLFFVRASSTYRCRTVILAPGKQPRTLGLPGEDRLIGRGISVCSTCDGPLFRDRPIAIVGGGNAAIQTAVEMTEIASSVALIVRSALRCDEIYIRRAEEAGVRVFPNHEVVELHGDTALAGVTVRDRETGRETALDVEGLFLEIGRIPNTGFLGDLVAQNEQHEILVDENNHTNVDGIFAAGDATCIKGKQIIIAAGEGAKAALEAHEYLIKKGLSRAPLSATL
;
A
#
# COMPACT_ATOMS: atom_id res chain seq x y z
N MET A 1 19.23 26.44 25.54
CA MET A 1 18.08 26.01 24.71
C MET A 1 17.18 25.16 25.61
N ALA A 2 15.86 25.34 25.58
CA ALA A 2 14.96 24.51 26.37
C ALA A 2 15.08 23.07 25.88
N GLY A 3 15.48 22.13 26.74
CA GLY A 3 15.64 20.72 26.38
C GLY A 3 14.30 20.09 26.05
N VAL A 4 14.25 19.23 25.02
CA VAL A 4 13.06 18.45 24.68
C VAL A 4 12.77 17.45 25.81
N LYS A 5 11.55 17.43 26.33
CA LYS A 5 11.10 16.43 27.30
C LYS A 5 10.10 15.50 26.64
N VAL A 6 10.27 14.19 26.83
CA VAL A 6 9.33 13.16 26.38
C VAL A 6 8.79 12.42 27.59
N TYR A 7 7.50 12.57 27.85
CA TYR A 7 6.80 11.82 28.89
C TYR A 7 6.40 10.44 28.35
N THR A 8 6.77 9.38 29.08
CA THR A 8 6.68 7.99 28.60
C THR A 8 6.19 7.03 29.69
N THR A 9 5.93 5.78 29.29
CA THR A 9 5.83 4.62 30.17
C THR A 9 6.60 3.45 29.56
N GLU A 10 6.99 2.46 30.37
CA GLU A 10 7.82 1.33 29.92
C GLU A 10 7.22 0.54 28.74
N SER A 11 5.90 0.41 28.67
CA SER A 11 5.22 -0.43 27.68
C SER A 11 4.67 0.34 26.48
N CYS A 12 4.98 1.62 26.33
CA CYS A 12 4.36 2.49 25.32
C CYS A 12 5.07 2.41 23.95
N PRO A 13 4.46 1.83 22.90
CA PRO A 13 5.07 1.72 21.58
C PRO A 13 5.28 3.09 20.92
N TYR A 14 4.29 3.98 21.01
CA TYR A 14 4.39 5.35 20.46
C TYR A 14 5.48 6.20 21.12
N CYS A 15 5.79 5.94 22.39
CA CYS A 15 6.87 6.60 23.10
C CYS A 15 8.23 6.22 22.51
N ARG A 16 8.40 4.95 22.10
CA ARG A 16 9.59 4.51 21.38
C ARG A 16 9.68 5.15 19.99
N MET A 17 8.55 5.38 19.31
CA MET A 17 8.53 6.06 18.02
C MET A 17 8.98 7.53 18.13
N VAL A 18 8.52 8.28 19.14
CA VAL A 18 9.00 9.64 19.40
C VAL A 18 10.51 9.64 19.67
N GLN A 19 10.99 8.74 20.52
CA GLN A 19 12.41 8.62 20.86
C GLN A 19 13.27 8.30 19.64
N ALA A 20 12.86 7.32 18.83
CA ALA A 20 13.54 6.96 17.59
C ALA A 20 13.56 8.13 16.60
N PHE A 21 12.46 8.90 16.51
CA PHE A 21 12.40 10.10 15.68
C PHE A 21 13.42 11.14 16.12
N LEU A 22 13.45 11.49 17.41
CA LEU A 22 14.36 12.50 17.93
C LEU A 22 15.82 12.06 17.79
N GLN A 23 16.12 10.78 18.03
CA GLN A 23 17.45 10.19 17.79
C GLN A 23 17.86 10.29 16.32
N LYS A 24 16.98 9.91 15.39
CA LYS A 24 17.24 9.99 13.94
C LYS A 24 17.61 11.40 13.50
N HIS A 25 17.02 12.42 14.11
CA HIS A 25 17.26 13.83 13.77
C HIS A 25 18.32 14.50 14.64
N GLY A 26 19.06 13.73 15.45
CA GLY A 26 20.14 14.27 16.28
C GLY A 26 19.67 15.25 17.37
N VAL A 27 18.41 15.17 17.79
CA VAL A 27 17.85 16.05 18.80
C VAL A 27 18.09 15.47 20.20
N GLU A 28 18.73 16.25 21.07
CA GLU A 28 18.90 15.90 22.48
C GLU A 28 17.56 16.02 23.23
N TYR A 29 17.21 14.99 24.01
CA TYR A 29 15.98 14.96 24.80
C TYR A 29 16.15 14.24 26.14
N THR A 30 15.22 14.50 27.06
CA THR A 30 15.13 13.83 28.37
C THR A 30 13.85 13.00 28.43
N ILE A 31 13.95 11.78 28.95
CA ILE A 31 12.80 10.89 29.19
C ILE A 31 12.27 11.11 30.60
N VAL A 32 10.94 11.20 30.72
CA VAL A 32 10.25 11.31 32.02
C VAL A 32 9.22 10.17 32.12
N ASP A 33 9.49 9.18 32.98
CA ASP A 33 8.62 8.00 33.13
C ASP A 33 7.45 8.29 34.09
N VAL A 34 6.30 8.65 33.54
CA VAL A 34 5.11 8.97 34.33
C VAL A 34 4.43 7.75 34.95
N GLY A 35 4.85 6.53 34.56
CA GLY A 35 4.43 5.29 35.20
C GLY A 35 5.06 5.12 36.59
N LYS A 36 6.26 5.68 36.79
CA LYS A 36 7.00 5.64 38.06
C LYS A 36 6.90 6.93 38.85
N GLU A 37 6.79 8.06 38.17
CA GLU A 37 6.83 9.39 38.80
C GLU A 37 5.44 10.06 38.82
N ARG A 38 4.75 9.96 39.96
CA ARG A 38 3.38 10.50 40.13
C ARG A 38 3.29 12.02 39.97
N GLU A 39 4.32 12.76 40.34
CA GLU A 39 4.34 14.23 40.19
C GLU A 39 4.50 14.62 38.73
N ALA A 40 5.39 13.96 37.99
CA ALA A 40 5.55 14.13 36.56
C ALA A 40 4.26 13.78 35.79
N ALA A 41 3.53 12.75 36.20
CA ALA A 41 2.23 12.43 35.63
C ALA A 41 1.21 13.56 35.80
N ARG A 42 1.19 14.22 36.97
CA ARG A 42 0.31 15.37 37.24
C ARG A 42 0.73 16.60 36.45
N GLU A 43 2.03 16.83 36.30
CA GLU A 43 2.58 17.89 35.47
C GLU A 43 2.18 17.69 34.00
N MET A 44 2.42 16.49 33.46
CA MET A 44 2.03 16.12 32.09
C MET A 44 0.54 16.38 31.83
N VAL A 45 -0.35 15.95 32.72
CA VAL A 45 -1.80 16.19 32.59
C VAL A 45 -2.13 17.68 32.59
N ARG A 46 -1.43 18.49 33.40
CA ARG A 46 -1.66 19.92 33.50
C ARG A 46 -1.26 20.66 32.22
N ILE A 47 -0.15 20.27 31.61
CA ILE A 47 0.40 20.95 30.43
C ILE A 47 -0.25 20.48 29.12
N SER A 48 -0.65 19.21 29.01
CA SER A 48 -1.21 18.65 27.77
C SER A 48 -2.72 18.47 27.79
N GLY A 49 -3.36 18.53 28.97
CA GLY A 49 -4.76 18.14 29.14
C GLY A 49 -5.02 16.63 29.00
N GLN A 50 -3.98 15.83 28.78
CA GLN A 50 -4.08 14.40 28.47
C GLN A 50 -3.55 13.53 29.61
N ARG A 51 -4.19 12.38 29.84
CA ARG A 51 -3.76 11.37 30.82
C ARG A 51 -2.88 10.27 30.24
N GLY A 52 -2.69 10.24 28.92
CA GLY A 52 -1.93 9.22 28.20
C GLY A 52 -0.57 9.73 27.73
N VAL A 53 0.29 8.79 27.36
CA VAL A 53 1.62 9.01 26.77
C VAL A 53 1.64 8.54 25.31
N PRO A 54 2.57 9.01 24.45
CA PRO A 54 3.60 10.01 24.74
C PRO A 54 3.07 11.45 24.75
N VAL A 55 3.74 12.31 25.51
CA VAL A 55 3.63 13.77 25.39
C VAL A 55 5.04 14.32 25.21
N THR A 56 5.26 15.13 24.18
CA THR A 56 6.55 15.78 23.91
C THR A 56 6.43 17.27 24.16
N VAL A 57 7.36 17.85 24.91
CA VAL A 57 7.36 19.27 25.26
C VAL A 57 8.67 19.90 24.83
N PHE A 58 8.58 21.03 24.14
CA PHE A 58 9.73 21.83 23.69
C PHE A 58 9.37 23.31 23.68
N GLY A 59 9.96 24.08 24.59
CA GLY A 59 9.52 25.46 24.81
C GLY A 59 8.04 25.51 25.19
N ASP A 60 7.25 26.27 24.43
CA ASP A 60 5.79 26.39 24.60
C ASP A 60 4.99 25.36 23.78
N GLU A 61 5.67 24.55 22.96
CA GLU A 61 5.03 23.53 22.12
C GLU A 61 4.78 22.25 22.92
N VAL A 62 3.53 21.78 22.88
CA VAL A 62 3.09 20.52 23.49
C VAL A 62 2.51 19.62 22.41
N ILE A 63 3.18 18.50 22.16
CA ILE A 63 2.79 17.51 21.17
C ILE A 63 2.20 16.31 21.91
N VAL A 64 0.93 16.04 21.63
CA VAL A 64 0.17 14.92 22.21
C VAL A 64 0.23 13.72 21.26
N GLY A 65 0.66 12.57 21.78
CA GLY A 65 0.84 11.36 20.98
C GLY A 65 2.08 11.41 20.08
N PHE A 66 2.17 10.45 19.16
CA PHE A 66 3.19 10.45 18.11
C PHE A 66 2.66 11.20 16.88
N ASP A 67 2.90 12.52 16.84
CA ASP A 67 2.61 13.35 15.68
C ASP A 67 3.88 13.56 14.83
N ALA A 68 4.08 12.67 13.86
CA ALA A 68 5.24 12.72 12.97
C ALA A 68 5.33 14.01 12.16
N LYS A 69 4.21 14.69 11.88
CA LYS A 69 4.21 15.93 11.10
C LYS A 69 4.73 17.07 11.95
N LYS A 70 4.16 17.27 13.15
CA LYS A 70 4.58 18.33 14.07
C LYS A 70 6.02 18.11 14.57
N LEU A 71 6.41 16.86 14.79
CA LEU A 71 7.80 16.51 15.10
C LEU A 71 8.76 16.88 13.96
N ARG A 72 8.40 16.66 12.70
CA ARG A 72 9.19 17.11 11.53
C ARG A 72 9.24 18.62 11.40
N GLU A 73 8.14 19.32 11.65
CA GLU A 73 8.11 20.79 11.62
C GLU A 73 9.06 21.42 12.65
N LEU A 74 9.16 20.83 13.84
CA LEU A 74 9.95 21.37 14.95
C LEU A 74 11.41 20.88 14.98
N PHE A 75 11.63 19.63 14.60
CA PHE A 75 12.90 18.91 14.79
C PHE A 75 13.44 18.27 13.53
N GLY A 76 12.68 18.30 12.43
CA GLY A 76 13.15 17.77 11.16
C GLY A 76 14.31 18.60 10.65
N THR A 77 15.38 17.93 10.23
CA THR A 77 16.39 18.55 9.39
C THR A 77 15.71 18.94 8.07
N PRO A 78 15.82 20.19 7.59
CA PRO A 78 15.36 20.52 6.26
C PRO A 78 16.04 19.58 5.26
N VAL A 79 15.28 18.76 4.54
CA VAL A 79 15.79 17.83 3.51
C VAL A 79 16.31 18.57 2.27
N ALA A 80 16.51 19.90 2.36
CA ALA A 80 16.61 20.80 1.21
C ALA A 80 17.94 20.70 0.42
N ASP A 81 19.02 20.20 1.02
CA ASP A 81 20.34 20.24 0.36
C ASP A 81 20.93 18.89 -0.06
N GLU A 82 20.31 17.77 0.33
CA GLU A 82 20.83 16.45 -0.05
C GLU A 82 20.20 15.90 -1.32
N ILE A 83 21.04 15.44 -2.26
CA ILE A 83 20.62 14.76 -3.48
C ILE A 83 20.67 13.25 -3.26
N TYR A 84 19.52 12.60 -3.42
CA TYR A 84 19.39 11.14 -3.43
C TYR A 84 19.78 10.55 -4.80
N ASP A 85 20.34 9.35 -4.78
CA ASP A 85 20.56 8.58 -6.00
C ASP A 85 19.22 8.05 -6.54
N ALA A 86 18.33 7.61 -5.64
CA ALA A 86 16.96 7.21 -5.97
C ALA A 86 15.93 7.66 -4.92
N VAL A 87 14.79 8.16 -5.38
CA VAL A 87 13.56 8.29 -4.58
C VAL A 87 12.57 7.25 -5.05
N ILE A 88 12.08 6.43 -4.12
CA ILE A 88 11.08 5.39 -4.37
C ILE A 88 9.72 5.91 -3.89
N VAL A 89 8.72 5.89 -4.76
CA VAL A 89 7.35 6.35 -4.44
C VAL A 89 6.45 5.14 -4.20
N GLY A 90 6.08 4.92 -2.94
CA GLY A 90 5.28 3.80 -2.47
C GLY A 90 6.11 2.74 -1.72
N ALA A 91 5.57 2.24 -0.61
CA ALA A 91 6.21 1.28 0.29
C ALA A 91 5.45 -0.06 0.35
N GLY A 92 4.86 -0.49 -0.77
CA GLY A 92 4.38 -1.86 -0.93
C GLY A 92 5.50 -2.85 -1.30
N PRO A 93 5.18 -4.10 -1.67
CA PRO A 93 6.17 -5.13 -2.01
C PRO A 93 7.20 -4.69 -3.07
N ALA A 94 6.75 -3.98 -4.12
CA ALA A 94 7.63 -3.46 -5.15
C ALA A 94 8.62 -2.41 -4.60
N GLY A 95 8.13 -1.41 -3.87
CA GLY A 95 8.95 -0.33 -3.35
C GLY A 95 9.93 -0.79 -2.26
N LEU A 96 9.48 -1.63 -1.32
CA LEU A 96 10.34 -2.19 -0.28
C LEU A 96 11.43 -3.10 -0.87
N THR A 97 11.10 -3.90 -1.89
CA THR A 97 12.11 -4.71 -2.60
C THR A 97 13.11 -3.82 -3.34
N ALA A 98 12.63 -2.79 -4.05
CA ALA A 98 13.49 -1.82 -4.72
C ALA A 98 14.47 -1.15 -3.75
N ALA A 99 13.99 -0.77 -2.56
CA ALA A 99 14.80 -0.16 -1.50
C ALA A 99 15.97 -1.05 -1.07
N VAL A 100 15.72 -2.35 -0.83
CA VAL A 100 16.77 -3.32 -0.50
C VAL A 100 17.81 -3.41 -1.61
N TYR A 101 17.39 -3.46 -2.87
CA TYR A 101 18.30 -3.56 -4.00
C TYR A 101 19.13 -2.29 -4.20
N CYS A 102 18.53 -1.11 -4.09
CA CYS A 102 19.25 0.16 -4.12
C CYS A 102 20.29 0.24 -3.00
N ALA A 103 19.93 -0.12 -1.76
CA ALA A 103 20.85 -0.13 -0.63
C ALA A 103 22.05 -1.06 -0.85
N ARG A 104 21.81 -2.26 -1.39
CA ARG A 104 22.87 -3.23 -1.73
C ARG A 104 23.79 -2.77 -2.86
N LYS A 105 23.34 -1.82 -3.68
CA LYS A 105 24.14 -1.11 -4.68
C LYS A 105 24.76 0.19 -4.15
N LEU A 106 24.71 0.42 -2.82
CA LEU A 106 25.26 1.60 -2.16
C LEU A 106 24.66 2.93 -2.70
N MET A 107 23.43 2.89 -3.19
CA MET A 107 22.69 4.08 -3.60
C MET A 107 22.13 4.78 -2.37
N LYS A 108 22.28 6.11 -2.31
CA LYS A 108 21.59 6.92 -1.31
C LYS A 108 20.10 6.97 -1.66
N THR A 109 19.27 6.31 -0.86
CA THR A 109 17.86 6.05 -1.21
C THR A 109 16.89 6.48 -0.11
N ILE A 110 15.73 6.98 -0.53
CA ILE A 110 14.58 7.23 0.34
C ILE A 110 13.30 6.68 -0.30
N VAL A 111 12.46 6.06 0.52
CA VAL A 111 11.11 5.62 0.20
C VAL A 111 10.12 6.62 0.79
N VAL A 112 9.20 7.13 -0.04
CA VAL A 112 8.15 8.07 0.36
C VAL A 112 6.79 7.42 0.06
N SER A 113 5.98 7.21 1.09
CA SER A 113 4.70 6.49 0.98
C SER A 113 3.72 6.93 2.06
N GLU A 114 2.42 6.81 1.82
CA GLU A 114 1.39 7.15 2.81
C GLU A 114 1.23 6.08 3.90
N ASP A 115 1.50 4.83 3.52
CA ASP A 115 1.47 3.65 4.37
C ASP A 115 2.68 2.76 4.06
N ILE A 116 2.91 1.76 4.92
CA ILE A 116 3.88 0.69 4.70
C ILE A 116 3.09 -0.61 4.45
N GLY A 117 3.49 -1.33 3.40
CA GLY A 117 2.91 -2.61 3.02
C GLY A 117 1.94 -2.56 1.85
N GLY A 118 1.24 -1.44 1.65
CA GLY A 118 0.16 -1.34 0.68
C GLY A 118 -0.88 -2.46 0.83
N GLN A 119 -1.47 -2.88 -0.29
CA GLN A 119 -2.54 -3.90 -0.29
C GLN A 119 -2.13 -5.24 0.31
N ALA A 120 -0.84 -5.61 0.25
CA ALA A 120 -0.38 -6.90 0.76
C ALA A 120 -0.64 -7.05 2.26
N ALA A 121 -0.59 -5.94 3.02
CA ALA A 121 -0.85 -5.93 4.45
C ALA A 121 -2.31 -6.27 4.80
N TRP A 122 -3.25 -6.13 3.86
CA TRP A 122 -4.68 -6.38 4.10
C TRP A 122 -5.04 -7.87 3.99
N SER A 123 -4.16 -8.69 3.44
CA SER A 123 -4.42 -10.11 3.25
C SER A 123 -4.39 -10.86 4.58
N TRP A 124 -5.44 -11.62 4.87
CA TRP A 124 -5.50 -12.47 6.05
C TRP A 124 -4.56 -13.68 5.95
N ALA A 125 -4.47 -14.29 4.76
CA ALA A 125 -3.66 -15.47 4.51
C ALA A 125 -3.06 -15.42 3.11
N ILE A 126 -1.72 -15.53 3.04
CA ILE A 126 -0.95 -15.57 1.80
C ILE A 126 -0.30 -16.94 1.71
N GLU A 127 -0.71 -17.73 0.73
CA GLU A 127 -0.21 -19.11 0.49
C GLU A 127 0.59 -19.23 -0.81
N ASN A 128 0.73 -18.13 -1.55
CA ASN A 128 1.37 -18.11 -2.88
C ASN A 128 2.67 -17.29 -2.92
N TYR A 129 3.26 -16.98 -1.76
CA TYR A 129 4.57 -16.33 -1.67
C TYR A 129 5.65 -17.37 -1.32
N MET A 130 6.52 -17.68 -2.28
CA MET A 130 7.55 -18.70 -2.13
C MET A 130 8.46 -18.43 -0.91
N GLY A 131 8.70 -19.47 -0.13
CA GLY A 131 9.41 -19.40 1.16
C GLY A 131 8.48 -19.52 2.38
N PHE A 132 7.17 -19.34 2.19
CA PHE A 132 6.16 -19.56 3.22
C PHE A 132 5.11 -20.55 2.73
N ARG A 133 4.68 -21.46 3.61
CA ARG A 133 3.51 -22.29 3.34
C ARG A 133 2.22 -21.46 3.47
N MET A 134 2.14 -20.67 4.53
CA MET A 134 1.13 -19.65 4.78
C MET A 134 1.76 -18.56 5.66
N ILE A 135 1.46 -17.30 5.37
CA ILE A 135 1.84 -16.15 6.20
C ILE A 135 0.73 -15.10 6.12
N THR A 136 0.52 -14.32 7.19
CA THR A 136 -0.42 -13.19 7.14
C THR A 136 0.19 -12.04 6.33
N GLY A 137 -0.65 -11.16 5.79
CA GLY A 137 -0.19 -9.94 5.11
C GLY A 137 0.65 -9.04 6.01
N GLU A 138 0.21 -8.86 7.25
CA GLU A 138 0.91 -8.08 8.27
C GLU A 138 2.29 -8.65 8.57
N ASP A 139 2.41 -9.96 8.81
CA ASP A 139 3.69 -10.61 9.09
C ASP A 139 4.65 -10.56 7.89
N LEU A 140 4.13 -10.73 6.66
CA LEU A 140 4.96 -10.69 5.45
C LEU A 140 5.54 -9.29 5.24
N ILE A 141 4.70 -8.26 5.35
CA ILE A 141 5.15 -6.87 5.22
C ILE A 141 6.07 -6.47 6.37
N GLY A 142 5.78 -6.90 7.61
CA GLY A 142 6.67 -6.67 8.74
C GLY A 142 8.08 -7.19 8.48
N LYS A 143 8.21 -8.38 7.86
CA LYS A 143 9.52 -8.93 7.44
C LYS A 143 10.19 -8.09 6.36
N PHE A 144 9.45 -7.56 5.39
CA PHE A 144 10.02 -6.69 4.35
C PHE A 144 10.50 -5.36 4.94
N GLU A 145 9.69 -4.77 5.81
CA GLU A 145 10.01 -3.52 6.50
C GLU A 145 11.25 -3.70 7.38
N ASP A 146 11.31 -4.76 8.20
CA ASP A 146 12.46 -5.09 9.03
C ASP A 146 13.74 -5.23 8.19
N GLN A 147 13.64 -5.87 7.02
CA GLN A 147 14.78 -5.99 6.11
C GLN A 147 15.24 -4.63 5.58
N VAL A 148 14.32 -3.74 5.18
CA VAL A 148 14.66 -2.38 4.71
C VAL A 148 15.28 -1.56 5.85
N ARG A 149 14.73 -1.65 7.07
CA ARG A 149 15.25 -0.94 8.26
C ARG A 149 16.65 -1.40 8.68
N GLY A 150 17.09 -2.59 8.24
CA GLY A 150 18.46 -3.06 8.41
C GLY A 150 19.49 -2.33 7.54
N PHE A 151 19.05 -1.51 6.57
CA PHE A 151 19.92 -0.70 5.71
C PHE A 151 19.80 0.79 6.00
N ASP A 152 20.77 1.57 5.53
CA ASP A 152 20.70 3.05 5.52
C ASP A 152 19.79 3.55 4.40
N VAL A 153 18.49 3.26 4.53
CA VAL A 153 17.44 3.73 3.63
C VAL A 153 16.45 4.57 4.43
N GLY A 154 16.20 5.79 3.95
CA GLY A 154 15.13 6.61 4.51
C GLY A 154 13.77 5.98 4.21
N LEU A 155 12.91 5.83 5.22
CA LEU A 155 11.49 5.51 5.02
C LEU A 155 10.68 6.65 5.62
N GLU A 156 9.91 7.32 4.77
CA GLU A 156 9.15 8.50 5.11
C GLU A 156 7.65 8.30 4.85
N LEU A 157 6.86 8.50 5.91
CA LEU A 157 5.40 8.53 5.82
C LEU A 157 4.95 9.92 5.33
N ASP A 158 4.68 10.03 4.03
CA ASP A 158 4.24 11.24 3.36
C ASP A 158 3.58 10.92 2.00
N ARG A 159 2.75 11.84 1.51
CA ARG A 159 2.03 11.71 0.24
C ARG A 159 2.75 12.48 -0.86
N VAL A 160 3.24 11.78 -1.89
CA VAL A 160 3.75 12.42 -3.11
C VAL A 160 2.58 13.04 -3.90
N ARG A 161 2.74 14.31 -4.26
CA ARG A 161 1.74 15.15 -4.96
C ARG A 161 2.14 15.52 -6.37
N GLY A 162 3.41 15.36 -6.72
CA GLY A 162 3.90 15.65 -8.06
C GLY A 162 5.39 15.40 -8.18
N ILE A 163 5.84 15.28 -9.43
CA ILE A 163 7.25 15.10 -9.76
C ILE A 163 7.57 16.05 -10.91
N GLN A 164 8.69 16.76 -10.80
CA GLN A 164 9.18 17.64 -11.84
C GLN A 164 10.63 17.30 -12.17
N LYS A 165 10.99 17.34 -13.46
CA LYS A 165 12.37 17.22 -13.92
C LYS A 165 12.94 18.62 -14.20
N GLU A 166 14.11 18.92 -13.66
CA GLU A 166 14.88 20.12 -13.99
C GLU A 166 16.34 19.74 -14.25
N GLY A 167 16.79 19.88 -15.50
CA GLY A 167 18.09 19.38 -15.93
C GLY A 167 18.23 17.87 -15.71
N ASP A 168 19.28 17.47 -14.98
CA ASP A 168 19.59 16.07 -14.65
C ASP A 168 19.01 15.62 -13.30
N LEU A 169 18.17 16.43 -12.65
CA LEU A 169 17.55 16.11 -11.36
C LEU A 169 16.03 16.05 -11.45
N PHE A 170 15.48 15.22 -10.58
CA PHE A 170 14.05 15.13 -10.30
C PHE A 170 13.74 15.71 -8.91
N PHE A 171 12.59 16.37 -8.83
CA PHE A 171 12.05 17.01 -7.65
C PHE A 171 10.72 16.32 -7.31
N VAL A 172 10.74 15.44 -6.33
CA VAL A 172 9.57 14.71 -5.86
C VAL A 172 8.92 15.54 -4.75
N ARG A 173 7.75 16.10 -5.02
CA ARG A 173 7.02 16.99 -4.12
C ARG A 173 6.07 16.19 -3.24
N ALA A 174 6.25 16.29 -1.92
CA ALA A 174 5.34 15.81 -0.91
C ALA A 174 5.06 16.95 0.09
N SER A 175 5.05 16.70 1.40
CA SER A 175 5.13 17.76 2.41
C SER A 175 6.50 18.44 2.39
N SER A 176 7.55 17.68 2.08
CA SER A 176 8.88 18.16 1.71
C SER A 176 9.19 17.90 0.23
N THR A 177 10.20 18.56 -0.32
CA THR A 177 10.69 18.27 -1.67
C THR A 177 11.97 17.44 -1.61
N TYR A 178 11.97 16.28 -2.26
CA TYR A 178 13.15 15.41 -2.37
C TYR A 178 13.82 15.60 -3.72
N ARG A 179 15.12 15.87 -3.72
CA ARG A 179 15.94 16.02 -4.92
C ARG A 179 16.64 14.70 -5.22
N CYS A 180 16.53 14.20 -6.44
CA CYS A 180 17.10 12.90 -6.78
C CYS A 180 17.55 12.78 -8.22
N ARG A 181 18.41 11.80 -8.49
CA ARG A 181 18.92 11.47 -9.83
C ARG A 181 18.04 10.48 -10.57
N THR A 182 17.35 9.60 -9.84
CA THR A 182 16.38 8.65 -10.39
C THR A 182 15.13 8.57 -9.52
N VAL A 183 14.01 8.18 -10.14
CA VAL A 183 12.74 7.91 -9.46
C VAL A 183 12.27 6.50 -9.79
N ILE A 184 11.84 5.75 -8.77
CA ILE A 184 11.18 4.46 -8.94
C ILE A 184 9.73 4.59 -8.48
N LEU A 185 8.79 4.54 -9.41
CA LEU A 185 7.36 4.65 -9.16
C LEU A 185 6.77 3.28 -8.81
N ALA A 186 6.43 3.06 -7.55
CA ALA A 186 5.76 1.86 -7.06
C ALA A 186 4.46 2.16 -6.27
N PRO A 187 3.57 3.07 -6.73
CA PRO A 187 2.44 3.53 -5.93
C PRO A 187 1.29 2.51 -5.83
N GLY A 188 1.36 1.41 -6.59
CA GLY A 188 0.34 0.36 -6.61
C GLY A 188 -1.00 0.78 -7.20
N LYS A 189 -2.04 0.01 -6.87
CA LYS A 189 -3.43 0.26 -7.24
C LYS A 189 -4.27 0.40 -5.97
N GLN A 190 -5.53 0.77 -6.11
CA GLN A 190 -6.57 0.58 -5.11
C GLN A 190 -7.76 -0.17 -5.73
N PRO A 191 -8.30 -1.20 -5.07
CA PRO A 191 -9.54 -1.81 -5.52
C PRO A 191 -10.68 -0.79 -5.39
N ARG A 192 -11.65 -0.86 -6.29
CA ARG A 192 -12.91 -0.16 -6.09
C ARG A 192 -13.70 -0.89 -4.99
N THR A 193 -14.32 -0.11 -4.13
CA THR A 193 -15.18 -0.59 -3.04
C THR A 193 -16.65 -0.36 -3.41
N LEU A 194 -17.56 -1.00 -2.67
CA LEU A 194 -19.00 -0.78 -2.77
C LEU A 194 -19.41 0.55 -2.11
N GLY A 195 -18.62 1.03 -1.15
CA GLY A 195 -18.90 2.23 -0.37
C GLY A 195 -20.00 2.02 0.68
N LEU A 196 -20.17 0.78 1.15
CA LEU A 196 -21.21 0.41 2.10
C LEU A 196 -20.71 0.45 3.55
N PRO A 197 -21.57 0.80 4.53
CA PRO A 197 -21.22 0.69 5.93
C PRO A 197 -20.78 -0.73 6.30
N GLY A 198 -19.66 -0.84 7.04
CA GLY A 198 -19.12 -2.12 7.49
C GLY A 198 -18.26 -2.87 6.47
N GLU A 199 -18.13 -2.37 5.24
CA GLU A 199 -17.28 -2.99 4.20
C GLU A 199 -15.83 -3.15 4.66
N ASP A 200 -15.21 -2.08 5.18
CA ASP A 200 -13.81 -2.09 5.64
C ASP A 200 -13.56 -3.14 6.75
N ARG A 201 -14.57 -3.43 7.59
CA ARG A 201 -14.47 -4.44 8.66
C ARG A 201 -14.45 -5.87 8.10
N LEU A 202 -15.08 -6.08 6.94
CA LEU A 202 -15.31 -7.39 6.35
C LEU A 202 -14.33 -7.72 5.21
N ILE A 203 -13.56 -6.73 4.71
CA ILE A 203 -12.42 -6.97 3.81
C ILE A 203 -11.41 -7.91 4.48
N GLY A 204 -11.03 -8.97 3.77
CA GLY A 204 -10.17 -10.04 4.29
C GLY A 204 -10.89 -11.01 5.25
N ARG A 205 -12.18 -10.79 5.55
CA ARG A 205 -13.02 -11.61 6.45
C ARG A 205 -14.32 -12.04 5.77
N GLY A 206 -14.24 -12.38 4.50
CA GLY A 206 -15.37 -12.77 3.66
C GLY A 206 -15.55 -11.86 2.44
N ILE A 207 -15.12 -10.60 2.50
CA ILE A 207 -15.01 -9.75 1.31
C ILE A 207 -13.59 -9.85 0.75
N SER A 208 -13.46 -10.18 -0.54
CA SER A 208 -12.19 -10.29 -1.26
C SER A 208 -12.18 -9.39 -2.50
N VAL A 209 -11.00 -8.87 -2.83
CA VAL A 209 -10.73 -8.10 -4.06
C VAL A 209 -9.76 -8.85 -5.02
N CYS A 210 -9.45 -10.11 -4.69
CA CYS A 210 -8.56 -10.97 -5.45
C CYS A 210 -9.05 -12.42 -5.42
N SER A 211 -9.82 -12.81 -6.41
CA SER A 211 -10.31 -14.20 -6.56
C SER A 211 -9.18 -15.22 -6.67
N THR A 212 -8.12 -14.91 -7.42
CA THR A 212 -6.94 -15.80 -7.54
C THR A 212 -6.25 -16.03 -6.20
N CYS A 213 -6.28 -15.05 -5.29
CA CYS A 213 -5.61 -15.13 -4.00
C CYS A 213 -6.46 -15.94 -3.01
N ASP A 214 -7.73 -15.58 -2.87
CA ASP A 214 -8.56 -16.06 -1.78
C ASP A 214 -9.53 -17.17 -2.19
N GLY A 215 -9.73 -17.40 -3.49
CA GLY A 215 -10.65 -18.40 -4.05
C GLY A 215 -10.56 -19.77 -3.37
N PRO A 216 -9.37 -20.37 -3.22
CA PRO A 216 -9.21 -21.66 -2.54
C PRO A 216 -9.74 -21.72 -1.10
N LEU A 217 -9.81 -20.58 -0.40
CA LEU A 217 -10.33 -20.50 0.98
C LEU A 217 -11.85 -20.70 1.06
N PHE A 218 -12.56 -20.52 -0.07
CA PHE A 218 -14.02 -20.64 -0.17
C PHE A 218 -14.49 -21.99 -0.73
N ARG A 219 -13.65 -23.02 -0.64
CA ARG A 219 -14.02 -24.38 -1.03
C ARG A 219 -15.30 -24.83 -0.32
N ASP A 220 -16.25 -25.34 -1.11
CA ASP A 220 -17.56 -25.85 -0.65
C ASP A 220 -18.45 -24.80 0.07
N ARG A 221 -18.14 -23.49 -0.07
CA ARG A 221 -18.92 -22.40 0.54
C ARG A 221 -19.75 -21.62 -0.49
N PRO A 222 -20.91 -21.06 -0.11
CA PRO A 222 -21.69 -20.21 -1.01
C PRO A 222 -21.01 -18.84 -1.14
N ILE A 223 -20.89 -18.34 -2.38
CA ILE A 223 -20.25 -17.05 -2.66
C ILE A 223 -21.10 -16.18 -3.59
N ALA A 224 -20.82 -14.88 -3.55
CA ALA A 224 -21.25 -13.91 -4.53
C ALA A 224 -20.06 -13.20 -5.16
N ILE A 225 -20.20 -12.78 -6.42
CA ILE A 225 -19.24 -11.97 -7.16
C ILE A 225 -19.96 -10.72 -7.64
N VAL A 226 -19.37 -9.56 -7.42
CA VAL A 226 -19.90 -8.28 -7.89
C VAL A 226 -19.07 -7.82 -9.08
N GLY A 227 -19.71 -7.65 -10.23
CA GLY A 227 -19.04 -7.16 -11.43
C GLY A 227 -19.75 -7.59 -12.70
N GLY A 228 -19.50 -6.86 -13.78
CA GLY A 228 -20.15 -7.09 -15.08
C GLY A 228 -19.20 -7.12 -16.26
N GLY A 229 -17.88 -7.16 -16.02
CA GLY A 229 -16.86 -7.27 -17.07
C GLY A 229 -16.27 -8.67 -17.15
N ASN A 230 -15.41 -8.90 -18.14
CA ASN A 230 -14.76 -10.20 -18.38
C ASN A 230 -14.13 -10.82 -17.11
N ALA A 231 -13.47 -10.02 -16.26
CA ALA A 231 -12.86 -10.50 -15.02
C ALA A 231 -13.88 -11.11 -14.04
N ALA A 232 -15.08 -10.52 -13.93
CA ALA A 232 -16.13 -11.00 -13.03
C ALA A 232 -16.73 -12.33 -13.51
N ILE A 233 -16.99 -12.47 -14.81
CA ILE A 233 -17.52 -13.73 -15.36
C ILE A 233 -16.46 -14.84 -15.34
N GLN A 234 -15.21 -14.54 -15.70
CA GLN A 234 -14.12 -15.52 -15.62
C GLN A 234 -13.97 -16.03 -14.19
N THR A 235 -13.93 -15.11 -13.21
CA THR A 235 -13.93 -15.46 -11.79
C THR A 235 -15.15 -16.33 -11.43
N ALA A 236 -16.34 -16.00 -11.92
CA ALA A 236 -17.55 -16.79 -11.62
C ALA A 236 -17.46 -18.22 -12.12
N VAL A 237 -16.97 -18.41 -13.35
CA VAL A 237 -16.74 -19.75 -13.94
C VAL A 237 -15.64 -20.50 -13.19
N GLU A 238 -14.53 -19.85 -12.84
CA GLU A 238 -13.45 -20.50 -12.09
C GLU A 238 -13.91 -20.93 -10.69
N MET A 239 -14.73 -20.11 -10.05
CA MET A 239 -15.23 -20.40 -8.70
C MET A 239 -16.30 -21.49 -8.67
N THR A 240 -16.95 -21.87 -9.78
CA THR A 240 -17.89 -23.03 -9.76
C THR A 240 -17.17 -24.35 -9.49
N GLU A 241 -15.86 -24.43 -9.75
CA GLU A 241 -15.04 -25.60 -9.44
C GLU A 241 -14.56 -25.63 -7.97
N ILE A 242 -14.84 -24.57 -7.21
CA ILE A 242 -14.34 -24.38 -5.84
C ILE A 242 -15.49 -24.22 -4.85
N ALA A 243 -16.41 -23.30 -5.09
CA ALA A 243 -17.52 -22.93 -4.21
C ALA A 243 -18.71 -23.88 -4.35
N SER A 244 -19.58 -23.95 -3.34
CA SER A 244 -20.81 -24.76 -3.40
C SER A 244 -21.93 -24.12 -4.22
N SER A 245 -21.92 -22.79 -4.35
CA SER A 245 -22.80 -22.05 -5.25
C SER A 245 -22.21 -20.68 -5.57
N VAL A 246 -22.42 -20.20 -6.79
CA VAL A 246 -21.90 -18.90 -7.25
C VAL A 246 -23.05 -18.01 -7.71
N ALA A 247 -23.20 -16.85 -7.06
CA ALA A 247 -24.07 -15.77 -7.49
C ALA A 247 -23.25 -14.66 -8.19
N LEU A 248 -23.66 -14.22 -9.37
CA LEU A 248 -23.05 -13.09 -10.07
C LEU A 248 -23.99 -11.88 -10.04
N ILE A 249 -23.58 -10.81 -9.37
CA ILE A 249 -24.35 -9.58 -9.17
C ILE A 249 -23.86 -8.51 -10.13
N VAL A 250 -24.75 -8.06 -11.01
CA VAL A 250 -24.42 -7.15 -12.10
C VAL A 250 -25.29 -5.89 -12.01
N ARG A 251 -24.66 -4.74 -11.76
CA ARG A 251 -25.37 -3.45 -11.59
C ARG A 251 -26.06 -2.93 -12.86
N SER A 252 -25.63 -3.39 -14.02
CA SER A 252 -26.11 -2.98 -15.35
C SER A 252 -26.04 -4.15 -16.33
N ALA A 253 -25.96 -3.89 -17.64
CA ALA A 253 -25.69 -4.91 -18.64
C ALA A 253 -24.29 -5.53 -18.46
N LEU A 254 -24.18 -6.83 -18.78
CA LEU A 254 -22.90 -7.54 -18.92
C LEU A 254 -22.12 -6.96 -20.10
N ARG A 255 -20.85 -6.64 -19.86
CA ARG A 255 -19.87 -6.18 -20.85
C ARG A 255 -18.77 -7.23 -20.97
N CYS A 256 -19.13 -8.37 -21.52
CA CYS A 256 -18.26 -9.55 -21.59
C CYS A 256 -18.32 -10.21 -22.95
N ASP A 257 -17.27 -10.96 -23.29
CA ASP A 257 -17.27 -11.77 -24.51
C ASP A 257 -18.31 -12.89 -24.37
N GLU A 258 -19.10 -13.14 -25.43
CA GLU A 258 -20.22 -14.09 -25.42
C GLU A 258 -19.82 -15.50 -24.95
N ILE A 259 -18.58 -15.91 -25.24
CA ILE A 259 -18.06 -17.21 -24.82
C ILE A 259 -18.02 -17.38 -23.29
N TYR A 260 -17.73 -16.30 -22.55
CA TYR A 260 -17.70 -16.36 -21.09
C TYR A 260 -19.11 -16.39 -20.50
N ILE A 261 -20.05 -15.66 -21.10
CA ILE A 261 -21.46 -15.69 -20.68
C ILE A 261 -22.01 -17.11 -20.82
N ARG A 262 -21.83 -17.72 -21.99
CA ARG A 262 -22.26 -19.09 -22.23
C ARG A 262 -21.64 -20.09 -21.25
N ARG A 263 -20.34 -19.97 -20.96
CA ARG A 263 -19.67 -20.83 -19.98
C ARG A 263 -20.23 -20.67 -18.56
N ALA A 264 -20.58 -19.45 -18.16
CA ALA A 264 -21.18 -19.21 -16.86
C ALA A 264 -22.59 -19.83 -16.76
N GLU A 265 -23.37 -19.76 -17.83
CA GLU A 265 -24.68 -20.44 -17.92
C GLU A 265 -24.53 -21.97 -17.84
N GLU A 266 -23.60 -22.54 -18.62
CA GLU A 266 -23.31 -23.98 -18.62
C GLU A 266 -22.80 -24.47 -17.25
N ALA A 267 -22.05 -23.63 -16.54
CA ALA A 267 -21.54 -23.90 -15.20
C ALA A 267 -22.58 -23.68 -14.07
N GLY A 268 -23.79 -23.22 -14.40
CA GLY A 268 -24.87 -23.03 -13.42
C GLY A 268 -24.70 -21.79 -12.53
N VAL A 269 -23.95 -20.78 -12.98
CA VAL A 269 -23.81 -19.51 -12.26
C VAL A 269 -25.16 -18.79 -12.19
N ARG A 270 -25.61 -18.42 -10.99
CA ARG A 270 -26.85 -17.68 -10.79
C ARG A 270 -26.63 -16.19 -11.00
N VAL A 271 -27.13 -15.63 -12.10
CA VAL A 271 -26.96 -14.22 -12.44
C VAL A 271 -28.11 -13.36 -11.87
N PHE A 272 -27.76 -12.24 -11.23
CA PHE A 272 -28.64 -11.18 -10.76
C PHE A 272 -28.39 -9.91 -11.61
N PRO A 273 -29.05 -9.77 -12.77
CA PRO A 273 -28.88 -8.62 -13.65
C PRO A 273 -29.59 -7.39 -13.09
N ASN A 274 -29.08 -6.19 -13.34
CA ASN A 274 -29.61 -4.94 -12.79
C ASN A 274 -29.72 -4.91 -11.25
N HIS A 275 -28.91 -5.71 -10.55
CA HIS A 275 -28.87 -5.73 -9.10
C HIS A 275 -27.63 -5.03 -8.55
N GLU A 276 -27.77 -4.35 -7.42
CA GLU A 276 -26.66 -3.83 -6.64
C GLU A 276 -26.70 -4.36 -5.21
N VAL A 277 -25.52 -4.53 -4.60
CA VAL A 277 -25.42 -4.83 -3.17
C VAL A 277 -25.75 -3.56 -2.41
N VAL A 278 -26.69 -3.63 -1.47
CA VAL A 278 -27.15 -2.48 -0.67
C VAL A 278 -26.89 -2.64 0.82
N GLU A 279 -26.60 -3.86 1.27
CA GLU A 279 -26.31 -4.16 2.67
C GLU A 279 -25.37 -5.37 2.79
N LEU A 280 -24.51 -5.33 3.80
CA LEU A 280 -23.57 -6.39 4.14
C LEU A 280 -23.95 -6.97 5.51
N HIS A 281 -24.08 -8.30 5.59
CA HIS A 281 -24.47 -9.00 6.81
C HIS A 281 -23.27 -9.71 7.45
N GLY A 282 -23.23 -9.70 8.78
CA GLY A 282 -22.21 -10.39 9.57
C GLY A 282 -21.36 -9.45 10.44
N ASP A 283 -20.90 -10.00 11.57
CA ASP A 283 -20.15 -9.24 12.58
C ASP A 283 -18.65 -9.42 12.48
N THR A 284 -18.17 -10.64 12.74
CA THR A 284 -16.74 -10.96 12.68
C THR A 284 -16.30 -11.38 11.28
N ALA A 285 -17.22 -11.93 10.50
CA ALA A 285 -17.03 -12.38 9.13
C ALA A 285 -18.34 -12.20 8.35
N LEU A 286 -18.25 -12.17 7.03
CA LEU A 286 -19.40 -12.07 6.14
C LEU A 286 -20.32 -13.29 6.32
N ALA A 287 -21.61 -13.02 6.47
CA ALA A 287 -22.66 -14.05 6.57
C ALA A 287 -23.70 -13.95 5.44
N GLY A 288 -23.72 -12.84 4.71
CA GLY A 288 -24.61 -12.65 3.58
C GLY A 288 -24.60 -11.23 3.05
N VAL A 289 -25.41 -10.99 2.02
CA VAL A 289 -25.62 -9.67 1.42
C VAL A 289 -27.09 -9.44 1.08
N THR A 290 -27.55 -8.19 1.14
CA THR A 290 -28.83 -7.79 0.51
C THR A 290 -28.53 -7.21 -0.86
N VAL A 291 -29.19 -7.76 -1.89
CA VAL A 291 -29.17 -7.21 -3.24
C VAL A 291 -30.49 -6.56 -3.58
N ARG A 292 -30.45 -5.41 -4.27
CA ARG A 292 -31.62 -4.68 -4.73
C ARG A 292 -31.67 -4.65 -6.25
N ASP A 293 -32.80 -5.06 -6.81
CA ASP A 293 -33.14 -4.82 -8.20
C ASP A 293 -33.36 -3.32 -8.42
N ARG A 294 -32.58 -2.71 -9.32
CA ARG A 294 -32.58 -1.26 -9.57
C ARG A 294 -33.78 -0.79 -10.38
N GLU A 295 -34.48 -1.69 -11.08
CA GLU A 295 -35.70 -1.35 -11.83
C GLU A 295 -36.94 -1.45 -10.95
N THR A 296 -37.05 -2.52 -10.16
CA THR A 296 -38.25 -2.78 -9.35
C THR A 296 -38.15 -2.29 -7.91
N GLY A 297 -36.94 -2.03 -7.42
CA GLY A 297 -36.66 -1.70 -6.02
C GLY A 297 -36.75 -2.90 -5.08
N ARG A 298 -37.00 -4.12 -5.58
CA ARG A 298 -37.15 -5.32 -4.76
C ARG A 298 -35.81 -5.73 -4.16
N GLU A 299 -35.81 -5.98 -2.86
CA GLU A 299 -34.64 -6.49 -2.14
C GLU A 299 -34.71 -8.00 -1.94
N THR A 300 -33.56 -8.66 -2.02
CA THR A 300 -33.38 -10.10 -1.81
C THR A 300 -32.15 -10.32 -0.95
N ALA A 301 -32.29 -11.04 0.16
CA ALA A 301 -31.17 -11.49 0.97
C ALA A 301 -30.53 -12.75 0.34
N LEU A 302 -29.20 -12.78 0.31
CA LEU A 302 -28.39 -13.90 -0.15
C LEU A 302 -27.46 -14.33 0.98
N ASP A 303 -27.61 -15.56 1.44
CA ASP A 303 -26.71 -16.17 2.43
C ASP A 303 -25.44 -16.62 1.71
N VAL A 304 -24.36 -15.85 1.86
CA VAL A 304 -23.05 -16.09 1.24
C VAL A 304 -21.95 -15.84 2.25
N GLU A 305 -20.95 -16.72 2.26
CA GLU A 305 -19.79 -16.59 3.14
C GLU A 305 -18.64 -15.84 2.47
N GLY A 306 -18.68 -15.72 1.13
CA GLY A 306 -17.70 -14.97 0.33
C GLY A 306 -18.35 -13.95 -0.60
N LEU A 307 -17.75 -12.76 -0.69
CA LEU A 307 -18.12 -11.70 -1.64
C LEU A 307 -16.86 -11.21 -2.36
N PHE A 308 -16.76 -11.50 -3.66
CA PHE A 308 -15.62 -11.09 -4.49
C PHE A 308 -15.96 -9.82 -5.28
N LEU A 309 -15.16 -8.78 -5.13
CA LEU A 309 -15.35 -7.49 -5.79
C LEU A 309 -14.52 -7.41 -7.07
N GLU A 310 -15.14 -7.76 -8.20
CA GLU A 310 -14.57 -7.69 -9.56
C GLU A 310 -15.07 -6.44 -10.30
N ILE A 311 -15.05 -5.29 -9.61
CA ILE A 311 -15.55 -3.99 -10.10
C ILE A 311 -14.44 -3.04 -10.59
N GLY A 312 -13.21 -3.53 -10.66
CA GLY A 312 -12.04 -2.84 -11.20
C GLY A 312 -11.11 -2.26 -10.14
N ARG A 313 -9.92 -1.87 -10.58
CA ARG A 313 -8.85 -1.29 -9.75
C ARG A 313 -8.39 0.02 -10.36
N ILE A 314 -8.03 0.98 -9.51
CA ILE A 314 -7.59 2.32 -9.91
C ILE A 314 -6.10 2.44 -9.62
N PRO A 315 -5.22 2.66 -10.62
CA PRO A 315 -3.82 3.00 -10.39
C PRO A 315 -3.67 4.27 -9.55
N ASN A 316 -2.76 4.24 -8.58
CA ASN A 316 -2.45 5.40 -7.74
C ASN A 316 -1.50 6.36 -8.47
N THR A 317 -1.88 6.83 -9.66
CA THR A 317 -1.01 7.57 -10.58
C THR A 317 -1.41 9.01 -10.79
N GLY A 318 -2.49 9.48 -10.13
CA GLY A 318 -3.06 10.81 -10.36
C GLY A 318 -2.10 11.98 -10.12
N PHE A 319 -1.03 11.77 -9.35
CA PHE A 319 0.00 12.78 -9.09
C PHE A 319 1.02 12.95 -10.24
N LEU A 320 1.01 12.05 -11.23
CA LEU A 320 1.99 12.06 -12.32
C LEU A 320 1.67 13.06 -13.43
N GLY A 321 0.40 13.45 -13.59
CA GLY A 321 -0.03 14.27 -14.73
C GLY A 321 0.43 13.65 -16.05
N ASP A 322 1.02 14.45 -16.93
CA ASP A 322 1.55 14.00 -18.23
C ASP A 322 3.03 13.61 -18.19
N LEU A 323 3.63 13.46 -17.00
CA LEU A 323 5.08 13.21 -16.86
C LEU A 323 5.49 11.89 -17.52
N VAL A 324 4.71 10.82 -17.30
CA VAL A 324 4.97 9.49 -17.86
C VAL A 324 3.78 9.02 -18.70
N ALA A 325 4.06 8.26 -19.76
CA ALA A 325 3.03 7.72 -20.62
C ALA A 325 2.18 6.68 -19.88
N GLN A 326 0.87 6.77 -20.05
CA GLN A 326 -0.09 5.86 -19.43
C GLN A 326 -1.03 5.26 -20.47
N ASN A 327 -1.54 4.06 -20.21
CA ASN A 327 -2.60 3.48 -21.03
C ASN A 327 -3.98 4.06 -20.68
N GLU A 328 -5.03 3.61 -21.37
CA GLU A 328 -6.42 4.06 -21.14
C GLU A 328 -6.94 3.75 -19.73
N GLN A 329 -6.31 2.82 -19.02
CA GLN A 329 -6.62 2.47 -17.63
C GLN A 329 -5.80 3.28 -16.62
N HIS A 330 -5.00 4.25 -17.08
CA HIS A 330 -4.05 5.03 -16.30
C HIS A 330 -2.91 4.20 -15.68
N GLU A 331 -2.59 3.03 -16.23
CA GLU A 331 -1.39 2.30 -15.83
C GLU A 331 -0.16 2.89 -16.50
N ILE A 332 0.96 2.96 -15.77
CA ILE A 332 2.24 3.45 -16.29
C ILE A 332 2.76 2.47 -17.35
N LEU A 333 3.04 2.96 -18.55
CA LEU A 333 3.64 2.15 -19.61
C LEU A 333 5.11 1.91 -19.29
N VAL A 334 5.51 0.64 -19.30
CA VAL A 334 6.90 0.21 -19.09
C VAL A 334 7.32 -0.84 -20.11
N ASP A 335 8.63 -0.91 -20.38
CA ASP A 335 9.25 -2.03 -21.12
C ASP A 335 9.52 -3.24 -20.20
N GLU A 336 10.13 -4.30 -20.74
CA GLU A 336 10.47 -5.52 -20.00
C GLU A 336 11.43 -5.30 -18.82
N ASN A 337 12.17 -4.18 -18.85
CA ASN A 337 13.17 -3.77 -17.87
C ASN A 337 12.66 -2.63 -16.97
N ASN A 338 11.35 -2.36 -16.96
CA ASN A 338 10.72 -1.35 -16.09
C ASN A 338 11.07 0.11 -16.44
N HIS A 339 11.60 0.39 -17.63
CA HIS A 339 11.81 1.76 -18.11
C HIS A 339 10.47 2.41 -18.47
N THR A 340 10.30 3.66 -18.09
CA THR A 340 9.23 4.52 -18.64
C THR A 340 9.71 5.24 -19.90
N ASN A 341 8.86 6.07 -20.49
CA ASN A 341 9.25 6.98 -21.57
C ASN A 341 10.20 8.11 -21.11
N VAL A 342 10.43 8.30 -19.81
CA VAL A 342 11.31 9.34 -19.27
C VAL A 342 12.58 8.72 -18.73
N ASP A 343 13.70 9.04 -19.37
CA ASP A 343 15.04 8.60 -18.95
C ASP A 343 15.34 9.04 -17.51
N GLY A 344 15.63 8.07 -16.64
CA GLY A 344 15.81 8.24 -15.18
C GLY A 344 14.57 8.00 -14.32
N ILE A 345 13.39 7.74 -14.92
CA ILE A 345 12.18 7.31 -14.22
C ILE A 345 11.84 5.86 -14.60
N PHE A 346 11.69 5.03 -13.56
CA PHE A 346 11.33 3.63 -13.65
C PHE A 346 10.00 3.42 -12.93
N ALA A 347 9.27 2.35 -13.25
CA ALA A 347 8.04 2.02 -12.54
C ALA A 347 7.90 0.51 -12.31
N ALA A 348 7.34 0.13 -11.17
CA ALA A 348 7.26 -1.26 -10.74
C ALA A 348 5.93 -1.62 -10.07
N GLY A 349 5.57 -2.89 -10.17
CA GLY A 349 4.39 -3.46 -9.53
C GLY A 349 3.07 -3.00 -10.14
N ASP A 350 2.01 -3.06 -9.33
CA ASP A 350 0.64 -3.05 -9.86
C ASP A 350 0.23 -1.78 -10.61
N ALA A 351 0.90 -0.65 -10.38
CA ALA A 351 0.64 0.63 -11.06
C ALA A 351 1.03 0.64 -12.54
N THR A 352 1.82 -0.33 -13.00
CA THR A 352 2.31 -0.41 -14.39
C THR A 352 1.42 -1.27 -15.28
N CYS A 353 1.70 -1.32 -16.58
CA CYS A 353 0.98 -2.15 -17.55
C CYS A 353 1.28 -3.65 -17.49
N ILE A 354 2.03 -4.13 -16.49
CA ILE A 354 2.23 -5.58 -16.28
C ILE A 354 0.89 -6.27 -16.05
N LYS A 355 0.70 -7.47 -16.61
CA LYS A 355 -0.58 -8.19 -16.48
C LYS A 355 -0.77 -8.81 -15.10
N GLY A 356 0.28 -9.43 -14.56
CA GLY A 356 0.22 -10.13 -13.27
C GLY A 356 0.26 -9.16 -12.10
N LYS A 357 -0.83 -9.10 -11.31
CA LYS A 357 -0.97 -8.24 -10.13
C LYS A 357 -0.89 -9.10 -8.86
N GLN A 358 0.33 -9.47 -8.47
CA GLN A 358 0.61 -10.40 -7.37
C GLN A 358 1.81 -9.92 -6.57
N ILE A 359 1.86 -10.23 -5.27
CA ILE A 359 2.93 -9.78 -4.35
C ILE A 359 4.32 -10.19 -4.87
N ILE A 360 4.48 -11.46 -5.24
CA ILE A 360 5.76 -11.99 -5.74
C ILE A 360 6.19 -11.36 -7.07
N ILE A 361 5.23 -11.05 -7.94
CA ILE A 361 5.49 -10.37 -9.22
C ILE A 361 5.91 -8.93 -8.94
N ALA A 362 5.15 -8.21 -8.12
CA ALA A 362 5.48 -6.83 -7.74
C ALA A 362 6.86 -6.72 -7.07
N ALA A 363 7.23 -7.66 -6.19
CA ALA A 363 8.57 -7.72 -5.62
C ALA A 363 9.66 -7.89 -6.70
N GLY A 364 9.46 -8.82 -7.64
CA GLY A 364 10.36 -9.00 -8.78
C GLY A 364 10.52 -7.76 -9.66
N GLU A 365 9.41 -7.08 -9.95
CA GLU A 365 9.41 -5.80 -10.68
C GLU A 365 10.18 -4.71 -9.93
N GLY A 366 10.04 -4.65 -8.60
CA GLY A 366 10.79 -3.73 -7.74
C GLY A 366 12.30 -3.96 -7.82
N ALA A 367 12.73 -5.22 -7.79
CA ALA A 367 14.14 -5.60 -7.95
C ALA A 367 14.68 -5.17 -9.32
N LYS A 368 13.93 -5.45 -10.42
CA LYS A 368 14.33 -5.03 -11.78
C LYS A 368 14.48 -3.52 -11.88
N ALA A 369 13.48 -2.75 -11.45
CA ALA A 369 13.51 -1.30 -11.52
C ALA A 369 14.70 -0.69 -10.74
N ALA A 370 15.04 -1.26 -9.58
CA ALA A 370 16.21 -0.80 -8.81
C ALA A 370 17.54 -1.10 -9.50
N LEU A 371 17.67 -2.25 -10.16
CA LEU A 371 18.87 -2.61 -10.90
C LEU A 371 19.07 -1.70 -12.13
N GLU A 372 18.00 -1.39 -12.86
CA GLU A 372 18.07 -0.48 -14.01
C GLU A 372 18.29 0.97 -13.58
N ALA A 373 17.71 1.41 -12.46
CA ALA A 373 18.02 2.72 -11.88
C ALA A 373 19.50 2.86 -11.53
N HIS A 374 20.12 1.81 -10.99
CA HIS A 374 21.55 1.78 -10.73
C HIS A 374 22.38 1.80 -12.02
N GLU A 375 22.00 1.01 -13.03
CA GLU A 375 22.69 0.96 -14.33
C GLU A 375 22.64 2.33 -15.04
N TYR A 376 21.50 3.01 -14.96
CA TYR A 376 21.36 4.40 -15.43
C TYR A 376 22.39 5.33 -14.76
N LEU A 377 22.55 5.24 -13.44
CA LEU A 377 23.52 6.05 -12.72
C LEU A 377 24.97 5.73 -13.13
N ILE A 378 25.30 4.46 -13.37
CA ILE A 378 26.62 4.07 -13.90
C ILE A 378 26.86 4.72 -15.25
N LYS A 379 25.93 4.56 -16.21
CA LYS A 379 26.06 5.09 -17.57
C LYS A 379 26.23 6.61 -17.60
N LYS A 380 25.65 7.33 -16.64
CA LYS A 380 25.78 8.78 -16.49
C LYS A 380 27.03 9.22 -15.70
N GLY A 381 27.82 8.30 -15.17
CA GLY A 381 28.96 8.63 -14.29
C GLY A 381 28.53 9.21 -12.94
N LEU A 382 27.32 8.88 -12.51
CA LEU A 382 26.64 9.43 -11.33
C LEU A 382 26.56 8.42 -10.17
N SER A 383 27.02 7.18 -10.35
CA SER A 383 27.02 6.19 -9.26
C SER A 383 28.07 6.54 -8.20
N ARG A 384 27.68 6.41 -6.92
CA ARG A 384 28.58 6.52 -5.77
C ARG A 384 29.30 5.20 -5.47
N ALA A 385 28.80 4.09 -6.00
CA ALA A 385 29.46 2.81 -5.86
C ALA A 385 30.78 2.81 -6.63
N PRO A 386 31.87 2.26 -6.08
CA PRO A 386 33.06 2.02 -6.88
C PRO A 386 32.67 1.13 -8.07
N LEU A 387 33.19 1.46 -9.26
CA LEU A 387 33.12 0.62 -10.46
C LEU A 387 33.88 -0.69 -10.18
N SER A 388 33.27 -1.58 -9.40
CA SER A 388 33.80 -2.90 -9.12
C SER A 388 33.31 -3.83 -10.21
N ALA A 389 34.29 -4.34 -10.96
CA ALA A 389 34.19 -5.26 -12.07
C ALA A 389 33.11 -6.33 -11.91
N THR A 390 32.42 -6.57 -13.03
CA THR A 390 31.90 -7.85 -13.49
C THR A 390 31.77 -8.94 -12.41
N LEU A 391 30.53 -9.28 -12.06
CA LEU A 391 30.19 -10.64 -11.64
C LEU A 391 29.54 -11.35 -12.82
#